data_AF-X1CB37-F1
#
_entry.id   AF-X1CB37-F1
#
_cell.length_a   1.000
_cell.length_b   1.000
_cell.length_c   1.000
_cell.angle_alpha   90.00
_cell.angle_beta   90.00
_cell.angle_gamma   90.00
#
_symmetry.space_group_name_H-M   'P 1'
#
loop_
_entity.id
_entity.type
_entity.pdbx_description
1 polymer ?
#
loop_
_entity_poly.entity_id
_entity_poly.type
_entity_poly.pdbx_seq_one_letter_code
_entity_poly.pdbx_strand_id
1 'polypeptide(L)' 'KLAGKSTKFLPFNNGDGTGAGNTENPKGYKTAYLWEDVWQRDTFLDIIARFIHIESKKSKLGDKKNDQGETDFSSLSST' A
#
# COMPACT_ATOMS: atom_id res chain seq x y z
N LYS A 1 3.75 -29.87 12.50
CA LYS A 1 4.93 -29.71 13.39
C LYS A 1 5.41 -28.27 13.26
N LEU A 2 5.39 -27.47 14.32
CA LEU A 2 5.92 -26.11 14.28
C LEU A 2 7.44 -26.17 14.17
N ALA A 3 8.03 -25.41 13.25
CA ALA A 3 9.47 -25.37 13.01
C ALA A 3 10.15 -24.25 13.83
N GLY A 4 9.55 -23.85 14.96
CA GLY A 4 10.04 -22.71 15.75
C GLY A 4 10.10 -21.43 14.92
N LYS A 5 11.26 -20.75 14.92
CA LYS A 5 11.49 -19.48 14.20
C LYS A 5 11.36 -19.56 12.68
N SER A 6 11.43 -20.76 12.09
CA SER A 6 11.23 -20.95 10.65
C SER A 6 9.79 -21.25 10.26
N THR A 7 8.86 -21.28 11.22
CA THR A 7 7.42 -21.39 10.93
C THR A 7 6.96 -20.12 10.23
N LYS A 8 6.62 -20.24 8.94
CA LYS A 8 5.98 -19.16 8.19
C LYS A 8 4.47 -19.35 8.30
N PHE A 9 3.81 -18.42 8.97
CA PHE A 9 2.37 -18.31 8.91
C PHE A 9 2.02 -17.57 7.62
N LEU A 10 1.26 -18.23 6.75
CA LEU A 10 0.60 -17.52 5.66
C LEU A 10 -0.40 -16.55 6.30
N PRO A 11 -0.52 -15.31 5.78
CA PRO A 11 -1.32 -14.25 6.39
C PRO A 11 -2.82 -14.55 6.50
N PHE A 12 -3.26 -15.69 5.95
CA PHE A 12 -4.65 -16.10 5.95
C PHE A 12 -4.94 -17.23 6.96
N ASN A 13 -3.95 -17.95 7.48
CA ASN A 13 -4.26 -19.06 8.39
C ASN A 13 -4.78 -18.57 9.76
N ASN A 14 -5.94 -19.07 10.19
CA ASN A 14 -6.59 -18.73 11.46
C ASN A 14 -5.91 -19.36 12.69
N GLY A 15 -4.97 -20.27 12.49
CA GLY A 15 -4.38 -21.09 13.54
C GLY A 15 -5.27 -22.27 13.92
N ASP A 16 -4.71 -23.21 14.68
CA ASP A 16 -5.45 -24.35 15.23
C ASP A 16 -4.93 -24.67 16.64
N GLY A 17 -5.53 -24.04 17.66
CA GLY A 17 -5.04 -24.10 19.04
C GLY A 17 -3.62 -23.53 19.16
N THR A 18 -2.65 -24.38 19.49
CA THR A 18 -1.21 -24.01 19.51
C THR A 18 -0.51 -24.34 18.20
N GLY A 19 -1.24 -24.67 17.13
CA GLY A 19 -0.72 -25.16 15.85
C GLY A 19 -0.91 -24.19 14.68
N ALA A 20 -0.20 -24.48 13.59
CA ALA A 20 -0.37 -23.80 12.31
C ALA A 20 -1.46 -24.48 11.47
N GLY A 21 -2.16 -23.71 10.65
CA GLY A 21 -3.26 -24.20 9.80
C GLY A 21 -4.58 -23.54 10.16
N ASN A 22 -5.68 -24.16 9.79
CA ASN A 22 -7.03 -23.73 10.16
C ASN A 22 -7.73 -24.87 10.90
N THR A 23 -8.55 -24.53 11.89
CA THR A 23 -9.36 -25.49 12.63
C THR A 23 -10.29 -26.29 11.72
N GLU A 24 -10.69 -27.48 12.17
CA GLU A 24 -11.66 -28.32 11.48
C GLU A 24 -13.01 -27.60 11.33
N ASN A 25 -13.53 -27.62 10.10
CA ASN A 25 -14.89 -27.20 9.81
C ASN A 25 -15.78 -28.45 9.79
N PRO A 26 -16.68 -28.66 10.78
CA PRO A 26 -17.54 -29.84 10.82
C PRO A 26 -18.49 -29.96 9.62
N LYS A 27 -18.69 -28.86 8.88
CA LYS A 27 -19.63 -28.77 7.75
C LYS A 27 -18.93 -28.66 6.40
N GLY A 28 -17.59 -28.71 6.34
CA GLY A 28 -16.88 -28.46 5.10
C GLY A 28 -15.36 -28.49 5.22
N TYR A 29 -14.70 -27.72 4.35
CA TYR A 29 -13.23 -27.70 4.28
C TYR A 29 -12.62 -26.75 5.33
N LYS A 30 -11.43 -27.09 5.83
CA LYS A 30 -10.62 -26.23 6.72
C LYS A 30 -10.31 -24.85 6.12
N THR A 31 -10.33 -24.75 4.79
CA THR A 31 -10.05 -23.52 4.05
C THR A 31 -11.32 -22.70 3.75
N ALA A 32 -12.50 -23.16 4.19
CA ALA A 32 -13.77 -22.55 3.82
C ALA A 32 -13.94 -21.10 4.27
N TYR A 33 -13.37 -20.75 5.43
CA TYR A 33 -13.36 -19.38 5.94
C TYR A 33 -12.80 -18.36 4.93
N LEU A 34 -11.93 -18.77 3.99
CA LEU A 34 -11.39 -17.86 3.00
C LEU A 34 -12.48 -17.30 2.07
N TRP A 35 -13.34 -18.16 1.53
CA TRP A 35 -14.42 -17.71 0.66
C TRP A 35 -15.70 -17.35 1.43
N GLU A 36 -15.92 -17.96 2.59
CA GLU A 36 -17.10 -17.69 3.43
C GLU A 36 -16.98 -16.37 4.20
N ASP A 37 -15.79 -16.02 4.70
CA ASP A 37 -15.59 -14.83 5.55
C ASP A 37 -14.70 -13.78 4.89
N VAL A 38 -13.54 -14.16 4.36
CA VAL A 38 -12.53 -13.19 3.87
C VAL A 38 -12.96 -12.55 2.55
N TRP A 39 -13.59 -13.30 1.66
CA TRP A 39 -14.08 -12.81 0.37
C TRP A 39 -15.46 -12.14 0.43
N GLN A 40 -16.06 -12.01 1.61
CA GLN A 40 -17.23 -11.17 1.75
C GLN A 40 -16.91 -9.75 1.32
N ARG A 41 -17.83 -9.12 0.59
CA ARG A 41 -17.61 -7.83 -0.07
C ARG A 41 -17.01 -6.79 0.88
N ASP A 42 -17.57 -6.69 2.08
CA ASP A 42 -17.16 -5.70 3.07
C ASP A 42 -15.76 -6.00 3.62
N THR A 43 -15.49 -7.26 4.01
CA THR A 43 -14.17 -7.71 4.48
C THR A 43 -13.10 -7.51 3.42
N PHE A 44 -13.39 -7.89 2.18
CA PHE A 44 -12.45 -7.78 1.08
C PHE A 44 -12.12 -6.32 0.75
N LEU A 45 -13.12 -5.43 0.75
CA LEU A 45 -12.89 -4.00 0.53
C LEU A 45 -12.12 -3.35 1.68
N ASP A 46 -12.35 -3.75 2.93
CA ASP A 46 -11.56 -3.28 4.07
C ASP A 46 -10.09 -3.70 3.96
N ILE A 47 -9.82 -4.96 3.57
CA ILE A 47 -8.46 -5.43 3.30
C ILE A 47 -7.80 -4.56 2.22
N ILE A 48 -8.48 -4.37 1.09
CA ILE A 48 -7.95 -3.54 -0.01
C ILE A 48 -7.67 -2.12 0.47
N ALA A 49 -8.58 -1.49 1.20
CA ALA A 49 -8.42 -0.12 1.69
C ALA A 49 -7.17 0.05 2.58
N ARG A 50 -6.83 -0.97 3.39
CA ARG A 50 -5.65 -0.96 4.25
C ARG A 50 -4.33 -1.12 3.49
N PHE A 51 -4.35 -1.79 2.33
CA PHE A 51 -3.14 -2.10 1.55
C PHE A 51 -2.94 -1.21 0.33
N ILE A 52 -3.95 -0.45 -0.10
CA ILE A 52 -3.76 0.57 -1.14
C ILE A 52 -2.89 1.70 -0.58
N HIS A 53 -1.66 1.79 -1.09
CA HIS A 53 -0.79 2.95 -0.92
C HIS A 53 -0.85 3.82 -2.17
N ILE A 54 -1.35 5.04 -2.06
CA ILE A 54 -1.34 6.01 -3.16
C ILE A 54 -0.02 6.75 -3.14
N GLU A 55 0.88 6.44 -4.06
CA GLU A 55 2.10 7.22 -4.26
C GLU A 55 1.77 8.55 -4.95
N SER A 56 1.81 9.65 -4.20
CA SER A 56 1.77 10.99 -4.77
C SER A 56 3.17 11.40 -5.23
N LYS A 57 3.45 11.24 -6.53
CA LYS A 57 4.66 11.79 -7.14
C LYS A 57 4.51 13.32 -7.24
N LYS A 58 5.13 14.06 -6.32
CA LYS A 58 5.30 15.52 -6.50
C LYS A 58 6.19 15.75 -7.71
N SER A 59 5.60 16.10 -8.84
CA SER A 59 6.37 16.71 -9.93
C SER A 59 6.89 18.04 -9.43
N LYS A 60 8.22 18.23 -9.47
CA LYS A 60 8.84 19.55 -9.26
C LYS A 60 8.48 20.43 -10.45
N LEU A 61 7.30 21.03 -10.42
CA LEU A 61 6.89 22.03 -11.40
C LEU A 61 7.25 23.41 -10.84
N GLY A 62 8.34 23.99 -11.36
CA GLY A 62 8.47 25.45 -11.42
C GLY A 62 9.53 26.13 -10.54
N ASP A 63 10.78 25.65 -10.50
CA ASP A 63 11.93 26.54 -10.23
C ASP A 63 12.50 27.01 -11.58
N LYS A 64 11.80 27.96 -12.22
CA LYS A 64 12.43 28.86 -13.19
C LYS A 64 12.17 30.28 -12.69
N LYS A 65 13.14 30.82 -11.95
CA LYS A 65 13.27 32.26 -11.78
C LYS A 65 13.49 32.86 -13.15
N ASN A 66 12.59 33.76 -13.55
CA ASN A 66 12.74 34.56 -14.74
C ASN A 66 13.79 35.63 -14.44
N ASP A 67 15.02 35.43 -14.91
CA ASP A 67 15.97 36.54 -15.10
C ASP A 67 15.52 37.31 -16.35
N GLN A 68 14.52 38.18 -16.18
CA GLN A 68 14.23 39.21 -17.16
C GLN A 68 15.25 40.32 -16.98
N GLY A 69 16.08 40.48 -18.01
CA GLY A 69 17.13 41.48 -18.08
C GLY A 69 16.56 42.89 -17.88
N GLU A 70 17.08 43.57 -16.87
CA GLU A 70 17.04 45.01 -16.77
C GLU A 70 18.11 45.56 -17.74
N THR A 71 17.73 45.72 -19.02
CA THR A 71 18.52 46.54 -19.94
C THR A 71 18.36 47.99 -19.50
N ASP A 72 19.39 48.50 -18.83
CA ASP A 72 19.47 49.88 -18.36
C ASP A 72 19.49 50.83 -19.57
N PHE A 73 18.35 51.47 -19.86
CA PHE A 73 18.19 52.41 -20.98
C PHE A 73 18.87 53.77 -20.71
N SER A 74 19.57 53.91 -19.57
CA SER A 74 20.30 55.13 -19.21
C SER A 74 21.60 55.35 -19.99
N SER A 75 22.09 54.34 -20.73
CA SER A 75 23.34 54.43 -21.52
C SER A 75 23.21 55.12 -22.88
N LEU A 76 22.00 55.46 -23.35
CA LEU A 76 21.78 55.95 -24.73
C LEU A 76 21.64 57.47 -24.87
N SER A 77 21.83 58.27 -23.82
CA SER A 77 21.59 59.72 -23.86
C SER A 77 22.85 60.61 -23.82
N SER A 78 24.04 60.10 -24.15
CA SER A 78 25.23 60.96 -24.27
C SER A 78 25.81 60.90 -25.68
N THR A 79 25.31 61.76 -26.56
CA THR A 79 25.97 62.20 -27.80
C THR A 79 25.78 63.70 -27.92
#